data_AF-B0FYB3-F1
#
_entry.id   AF-B0FYB3-F1
#
_cell.length_a   1.000
_cell.length_b   1.000
_cell.length_c   1.000
_cell.angle_alpha   90.00
_cell.angle_beta   90.00
_cell.angle_gamma   90.00
#
_symmetry.space_group_name_H-M   'P 1'
#
loop_
_entity.id
_entity.type
_entity.pdbx_description
1 polymer ?
#
loop_
_entity_poly.entity_id
_entity_poly.type
_entity_poly.pdbx_seq_one_letter_code
_entity_poly.pdbx_strand_id
1 'polypeptide(L)'
;DGSLALTWRVETDIGDNWLLSYMDAKESSKVHNVVDYVAHATFQVYKWGLADPTEGKRDILTNPWNLKTSPLTWLADGKTNFTATRGNNAIAQYNPDGGNDYENNYRPSPKNLKFEYPYSPDMNPPKTYIDASVTQLFYTSNVCHDLYYMLGFNEKAGNFQVNNRGQGGKGNDYVI
;
A
#
# COMPACT_ATOMS: atom_id res chain seq x y z
N ASP A 1 -19.54 13.95 25.73
CA ASP A 1 -19.93 15.08 26.60
C ASP A 1 -18.74 15.97 27.00
N GLY A 2 -17.51 15.63 26.56
CA GLY A 2 -16.30 16.38 26.94
C GLY A 2 -15.74 16.01 28.32
N SER A 3 -16.34 15.03 29.00
CA SER A 3 -15.84 14.51 30.27
C SER A 3 -14.68 13.53 30.05
N LEU A 4 -13.80 13.42 31.05
CA LEU A 4 -12.69 12.46 31.05
C LEU A 4 -13.18 11.10 31.55
N ALA A 5 -12.76 10.04 30.88
CA ALA A 5 -13.02 8.66 31.29
C ALA A 5 -11.71 7.88 31.47
N LEU A 6 -11.67 7.03 32.48
CA LEU A 6 -10.59 6.04 32.63
C LEU A 6 -10.86 4.88 31.65
N THR A 7 -9.89 4.55 30.81
CA THR A 7 -10.07 3.56 29.73
C THR A 7 -8.93 2.55 29.66
N TRP A 8 -9.26 1.36 29.16
CA TRP A 8 -8.29 0.42 28.59
C TRP A 8 -8.11 0.75 27.11
N ARG A 9 -6.86 0.93 26.67
CA ARG A 9 -6.52 0.97 25.24
C ARG A 9 -6.28 -0.45 24.77
N VAL A 10 -7.26 -1.02 24.10
CA VAL A 10 -7.22 -2.38 23.55
C VAL A 10 -6.81 -2.28 22.09
N GLU A 11 -5.71 -2.93 21.77
CA GLU A 11 -5.16 -2.98 20.42
C GLU A 11 -5.54 -4.31 19.78
N THR A 12 -6.27 -4.25 18.68
CA THR A 12 -6.73 -5.44 17.95
C THR A 12 -6.40 -5.29 16.48
N ASP A 13 -5.49 -6.14 16.01
CA ASP A 13 -5.26 -6.36 14.59
C ASP A 13 -6.20 -7.49 14.14
N ILE A 14 -7.18 -7.16 13.31
CA ILE A 14 -8.13 -8.14 12.73
C ILE A 14 -7.83 -8.40 11.25
N GLY A 15 -6.62 -8.09 10.79
CA GLY A 15 -6.23 -8.13 9.39
C GLY A 15 -6.64 -6.83 8.69
N ASP A 16 -7.91 -6.75 8.28
CA ASP A 16 -8.37 -5.62 7.44
C ASP A 16 -8.41 -4.28 8.18
N ASN A 17 -8.38 -4.30 9.51
CA ASN A 17 -8.44 -3.13 10.37
C ASN A 17 -7.48 -3.30 11.54
N TRP A 18 -6.84 -2.19 11.93
CA TRP A 18 -6.00 -2.14 13.13
C TRP A 18 -6.64 -1.16 14.08
N LEU A 19 -7.37 -1.72 15.04
CA LEU A 19 -8.23 -0.96 15.93
C LEU A 19 -7.50 -0.66 17.24
N LEU A 20 -7.42 0.63 17.60
CA LEU A 20 -7.27 1.06 18.98
C LEU A 20 -8.65 1.39 19.53
N SER A 21 -9.18 0.47 20.33
CA SER A 21 -10.45 0.64 21.03
C SER A 21 -10.19 1.17 22.44
N TYR A 22 -10.85 2.27 22.80
CA TYR A 22 -10.81 2.87 24.13
C TYR A 22 -12.05 2.42 24.91
N MET A 23 -11.92 1.33 25.66
CA MET A 23 -13.01 0.73 26.42
C MET A 23 -13.04 1.27 27.84
N ASP A 24 -14.23 1.49 28.41
CA ASP A 24 -14.38 1.96 29.80
C ASP A 24 -13.71 0.97 30.78
N ALA A 25 -12.95 1.49 31.73
CA ALA A 25 -12.20 0.65 32.67
C ALA A 25 -13.10 -0.07 33.71
N LYS A 26 -14.34 0.37 33.90
CA LYS A 26 -15.30 -0.21 34.87
C LYS A 26 -16.45 -0.92 34.18
N GLU A 27 -16.92 -0.39 33.06
CA GLU A 27 -18.04 -0.94 32.28
C GLU A 27 -17.53 -1.59 30.98
N SER A 28 -17.21 -2.88 31.01
CA SER A 28 -16.59 -3.58 29.87
C SER A 28 -17.40 -3.58 28.56
N SER A 29 -18.70 -3.27 28.61
CA SER A 29 -19.57 -3.14 27.43
C SER A 29 -19.55 -1.74 26.80
N LYS A 30 -18.89 -0.76 27.42
CA LYS A 30 -18.90 0.64 26.99
C LYS A 30 -17.62 1.00 26.25
N VAL A 31 -17.76 1.40 24.99
CA VAL A 31 -16.66 1.87 24.14
C VAL A 31 -16.77 3.39 24.00
N HIS A 32 -15.72 4.10 24.38
CA HIS A 32 -15.65 5.57 24.28
C HIS A 32 -15.19 6.03 22.91
N ASN A 33 -14.29 5.27 22.28
CA ASN A 33 -13.76 5.57 20.95
C ASN A 33 -13.17 4.31 20.30
N VAL A 34 -13.16 4.27 18.97
CA VAL A 34 -12.41 3.30 18.18
C VAL A 34 -11.66 4.07 17.10
N VAL A 35 -10.34 3.93 17.08
CA VAL A 35 -9.48 4.47 16.01
C VAL A 35 -9.04 3.30 15.14
N ASP A 36 -9.35 3.36 13.86
CA ASP A 36 -8.78 2.45 12.88
C ASP A 36 -7.56 3.12 12.24
N TYR A 37 -6.40 2.49 12.36
CA TYR A 37 -5.17 2.94 11.74
C TYR A 37 -5.05 2.53 10.28
N VAL A 38 -5.92 1.64 9.79
CA VAL A 38 -5.96 1.27 8.37
C VAL A 38 -6.72 2.35 7.60
N ALA A 39 -5.98 3.19 6.90
CA ALA A 39 -6.55 4.02 5.86
C ALA A 39 -6.92 3.11 4.67
N HIS A 40 -8.20 3.07 4.28
CA HIS A 40 -8.61 2.36 3.07
C HIS A 40 -8.00 3.04 1.84
N ALA A 41 -7.18 2.30 1.10
CA ALA A 41 -6.65 2.74 -0.18
C ALA A 41 -7.42 2.07 -1.32
N THR A 42 -7.67 2.85 -2.38
CA THR A 42 -8.27 2.34 -3.61
C THR A 42 -7.32 2.53 -4.78
N PHE A 43 -7.27 1.53 -5.67
CA PHE A 43 -6.43 1.53 -6.87
C PHE A 43 -7.30 1.26 -8.09
N GLN A 44 -7.39 2.21 -9.02
CA GLN A 44 -8.04 1.98 -10.30
C GLN A 44 -7.02 1.44 -11.30
N VAL A 45 -7.09 0.15 -11.61
CA VAL A 45 -6.04 -0.56 -12.37
C VAL A 45 -6.61 -1.66 -13.26
N TYR A 46 -5.85 -2.07 -14.28
CA TYR A 46 -6.00 -3.39 -14.87
C TYR A 46 -5.53 -4.41 -13.85
N LYS A 47 -6.45 -5.27 -13.40
CA LYS A 47 -6.17 -6.27 -12.38
C LYS A 47 -5.20 -7.33 -12.89
N TRP A 48 -4.52 -7.99 -11.96
CA TRP A 48 -3.67 -9.14 -12.23
C TRP A 48 -4.40 -10.19 -13.08
N GLY A 49 -3.70 -10.74 -14.07
CA GLY A 49 -4.24 -11.69 -15.04
C GLY A 49 -4.67 -11.05 -16.37
N LEU A 50 -4.76 -9.71 -16.46
CA LEU A 50 -4.85 -8.99 -17.73
C LEU A 50 -3.44 -8.58 -18.17
N ALA A 51 -2.98 -9.08 -19.31
CA ALA A 51 -1.64 -8.78 -19.81
C ALA A 51 -1.53 -7.33 -20.31
N ASP A 52 -2.59 -6.81 -20.91
CA ASP A 52 -2.62 -5.48 -21.50
C ASP A 52 -4.05 -4.88 -21.60
N PRO A 53 -4.19 -3.59 -21.94
CA PRO A 53 -5.50 -2.91 -22.03
C PRO A 53 -6.52 -3.51 -23.01
N THR A 54 -6.12 -4.37 -23.94
CA THR A 54 -7.04 -5.00 -24.92
C THR A 54 -7.78 -6.21 -24.35
N GLU A 55 -7.28 -6.79 -23.25
CA GLU A 55 -7.85 -8.00 -22.64
C GLU A 55 -8.95 -7.72 -21.63
N GLY A 56 -9.19 -6.45 -21.27
CA GLY A 56 -10.19 -6.12 -20.27
C GLY A 56 -10.34 -4.64 -19.97
N LYS A 57 -10.98 -4.37 -18.84
CA LYS A 57 -11.21 -3.01 -18.33
C LYS A 57 -10.56 -2.84 -16.97
N ARG A 58 -10.36 -1.58 -16.58
CA ARG A 58 -9.86 -1.22 -15.25
C ARG A 58 -10.97 -1.36 -14.21
N ASP A 59 -10.60 -1.90 -13.05
CA ASP A 59 -11.46 -2.03 -11.87
C ASP A 59 -10.89 -1.16 -10.73
N ILE A 60 -11.75 -0.75 -9.79
CA ILE A 60 -11.31 -0.12 -8.54
C ILE A 60 -11.18 -1.22 -7.49
N LEU A 61 -9.96 -1.42 -6.99
CA LEU A 61 -9.65 -2.40 -5.96
C LEU A 61 -9.41 -1.71 -4.62
N THR A 62 -10.07 -2.18 -3.57
CA THR A 62 -9.88 -1.69 -2.20
C THR A 62 -8.89 -2.58 -1.46
N ASN A 63 -7.86 -2.00 -0.86
CA ASN A 63 -6.85 -2.69 -0.05
C ASN A 63 -6.32 -4.00 -0.71
N PRO A 64 -5.79 -3.95 -1.94
CA PRO A 64 -5.47 -5.15 -2.73
C PRO A 64 -4.29 -6.00 -2.22
N TRP A 65 -3.64 -5.59 -1.13
CA TRP A 65 -2.50 -6.28 -0.54
C TRP A 65 -2.89 -7.57 0.18
N ASN A 66 -2.00 -8.57 0.12
CA ASN A 66 -2.14 -9.75 0.96
C ASN A 66 -1.38 -9.54 2.28
N LEU A 67 -2.11 -9.44 3.40
CA LEU A 67 -1.49 -9.17 4.71
C LEU A 67 -0.56 -10.26 5.23
N LYS A 68 -0.59 -11.47 4.65
CA LYS A 68 0.38 -12.52 4.99
C LYS A 68 1.75 -12.25 4.40
N THR A 69 1.81 -11.62 3.22
CA THR A 69 3.05 -11.38 2.46
C THR A 69 3.47 -9.91 2.49
N SER A 70 2.52 -9.00 2.66
CA SER A 70 2.69 -7.57 2.89
C SER A 70 2.00 -7.15 4.19
N PRO A 71 2.52 -7.53 5.37
CA PRO A 71 1.88 -7.23 6.67
C PRO A 71 1.85 -5.73 7.01
N LEU A 72 2.66 -4.93 6.32
CA LEU A 72 2.71 -3.47 6.47
C LEU A 72 1.80 -2.76 5.46
N THR A 73 0.95 -3.51 4.74
CA THR A 73 0.33 -3.07 3.47
C THR A 73 1.39 -2.75 2.41
N TRP A 74 0.97 -2.22 1.27
CA TRP A 74 1.91 -1.73 0.25
C TRP A 74 2.39 -0.29 0.51
N LEU A 75 1.77 0.44 1.44
CA LEU A 75 1.97 1.87 1.65
C LEU A 75 2.72 2.19 2.95
N ALA A 76 3.45 1.25 3.54
CA ALA A 76 4.32 1.50 4.68
C ALA A 76 5.60 0.66 4.63
N ASP A 77 6.65 1.08 5.32
CA ASP A 77 7.95 0.37 5.45
C ASP A 77 8.26 -0.05 6.90
N GLY A 78 7.30 0.12 7.81
CA GLY A 78 7.45 -0.17 9.24
C GLY A 78 8.10 0.96 10.04
N LYS A 79 8.52 2.04 9.38
CA LYS A 79 8.93 3.31 10.01
C LYS A 79 7.98 4.45 9.65
N THR A 80 7.54 4.48 8.40
CA THR A 80 6.74 5.56 7.81
C THR A 80 5.54 4.97 7.09
N ASN A 81 4.38 5.60 7.27
CA ASN A 81 3.21 5.40 6.42
C ASN A 81 3.23 6.43 5.30
N PHE A 82 3.01 6.00 4.07
CA PHE A 82 3.06 6.82 2.88
C PHE A 82 1.66 7.09 2.34
N THR A 83 1.46 8.30 1.82
CA THR A 83 0.25 8.66 1.06
C THR A 83 0.50 8.63 -0.46
N ALA A 84 1.60 8.02 -0.88
CA ALA A 84 2.07 7.98 -2.27
C ALA A 84 2.43 6.55 -2.68
N THR A 85 2.72 6.31 -3.97
CA THR A 85 3.16 5.00 -4.50
C THR A 85 4.57 4.61 -4.03
N ARG A 86 4.71 4.34 -2.72
CA ARG A 86 5.92 3.97 -2.00
C ARG A 86 5.56 3.13 -0.78
N GLY A 87 6.35 2.09 -0.52
CA GLY A 87 6.28 1.34 0.73
C GLY A 87 7.39 0.29 0.82
N ASN A 88 7.13 -0.79 1.54
CA ASN A 88 8.12 -1.80 1.85
C ASN A 88 8.68 -2.51 0.60
N ASN A 89 7.82 -2.86 -0.36
CA ASN A 89 8.17 -3.75 -1.47
C ASN A 89 8.68 -2.97 -2.70
N ALA A 90 8.16 -1.76 -2.92
CA ALA A 90 8.46 -0.96 -4.09
C ALA A 90 8.32 0.55 -3.81
N ILE A 91 8.99 1.35 -4.65
CA ILE A 91 8.77 2.77 -4.85
C ILE A 91 8.59 3.00 -6.35
N ALA A 92 7.53 3.69 -6.76
CA ALA A 92 7.28 3.98 -8.17
C ALA A 92 7.20 5.49 -8.41
N GLN A 93 7.77 5.95 -9.53
CA GLN A 93 7.88 7.36 -9.89
C GLN A 93 7.94 7.56 -11.41
N TYR A 94 7.65 8.78 -11.83
CA TYR A 94 7.95 9.26 -13.18
C TYR A 94 9.43 9.64 -13.31
N ASN A 95 10.08 9.21 -14.40
CA ASN A 95 11.48 9.52 -14.68
C ASN A 95 11.67 10.05 -16.11
N PRO A 96 11.30 11.32 -16.39
CA PRO A 96 11.33 11.86 -17.74
C PRO A 96 12.73 12.11 -18.31
N ASP A 97 13.71 12.37 -17.45
CA ASP A 97 15.09 12.68 -17.86
C ASP A 97 15.96 11.42 -18.01
N GLY A 98 15.45 10.26 -17.56
CA GLY A 98 16.17 8.98 -17.59
C GLY A 98 17.35 8.93 -16.63
N GLY A 99 17.37 9.81 -15.62
CA GLY A 99 18.43 9.87 -14.62
C GLY A 99 18.36 8.74 -13.60
N ASN A 100 19.33 8.75 -12.68
CA ASN A 100 19.41 7.80 -11.56
C ASN A 100 18.62 8.27 -10.31
N ASP A 101 18.20 9.53 -10.30
CA ASP A 101 17.41 10.06 -9.19
C ASP A 101 16.01 9.44 -9.22
N TYR A 102 15.56 9.00 -8.05
CA TYR A 102 14.24 8.39 -7.91
C TYR A 102 13.53 8.85 -6.64
N GLU A 103 14.24 9.08 -5.53
CA GLU A 103 13.63 9.40 -4.23
C GLU A 103 12.71 10.62 -4.28
N ASN A 104 13.15 11.70 -4.95
CA ASN A 104 12.42 12.96 -5.03
C ASN A 104 11.64 13.13 -6.34
N ASN A 105 11.67 12.13 -7.22
CA ASN A 105 10.92 12.18 -8.46
C ASN A 105 9.41 12.19 -8.22
N TYR A 106 8.70 12.72 -9.21
CA TYR A 106 7.26 12.85 -9.14
C TYR A 106 6.57 11.49 -9.00
N ARG A 107 5.62 11.43 -8.07
CA ARG A 107 4.71 10.30 -7.88
C ARG A 107 3.36 10.78 -7.34
N PRO A 108 2.25 10.12 -7.71
CA PRO A 108 0.93 10.45 -7.19
C PRO A 108 0.87 10.33 -5.67
N SER A 109 0.30 11.34 -5.00
CA SER A 109 0.07 11.36 -3.54
C SER A 109 -1.31 11.93 -3.21
N PRO A 110 -2.40 11.16 -3.43
CA PRO A 110 -3.77 11.63 -3.21
C PRO A 110 -4.09 11.73 -1.71
N LYS A 111 -4.80 12.79 -1.29
CA LYS A 111 -5.12 13.07 0.12
C LYS A 111 -5.90 11.96 0.86
N ASN A 112 -6.66 11.14 0.13
CA ASN A 112 -7.55 10.11 0.69
C ASN A 112 -7.14 8.70 0.26
N LEU A 113 -5.89 8.48 -0.16
CA LEU A 113 -5.39 7.20 -0.69
C LEU A 113 -6.22 6.64 -1.86
N LYS A 114 -6.90 7.51 -2.60
CA LYS A 114 -7.64 7.17 -3.81
C LYS A 114 -6.73 7.31 -5.02
N PHE A 115 -6.01 6.24 -5.35
CA PHE A 115 -5.19 6.13 -6.55
C PHE A 115 -6.07 5.78 -7.75
N GLU A 116 -7.02 6.66 -8.03
CA GLU A 116 -8.04 6.52 -9.06
C GLU A 116 -7.84 7.63 -10.10
N TYR A 117 -7.09 7.30 -11.16
CA TYR A 117 -6.69 8.27 -12.17
C TYR A 117 -7.30 7.92 -13.53
N PRO A 118 -7.75 8.91 -14.33
CA PRO A 118 -8.29 8.64 -15.65
C PRO A 118 -7.20 8.08 -16.57
N TYR A 119 -7.58 7.12 -17.40
CA TYR A 119 -6.73 6.56 -18.46
C TYR A 119 -7.62 5.97 -19.56
N SER A 120 -7.25 6.20 -20.81
CA SER A 120 -7.66 5.40 -21.95
C SER A 120 -6.46 5.15 -22.86
N PRO A 121 -6.47 4.07 -23.66
CA PRO A 121 -5.41 3.80 -24.64
C PRO A 121 -5.18 4.91 -25.66
N ASP A 122 -6.21 5.73 -25.92
CA ASP A 122 -6.15 6.85 -26.88
C ASP A 122 -5.60 8.15 -26.28
N MET A 123 -5.33 8.20 -24.97
CA MET A 123 -4.78 9.40 -24.34
C MET A 123 -3.37 9.68 -24.88
N ASN A 124 -3.10 10.95 -25.19
CA ASN A 124 -1.82 11.41 -25.73
C ASN A 124 -1.65 12.91 -25.37
N PRO A 125 -0.44 13.41 -25.04
CA PRO A 125 0.84 12.72 -24.85
C PRO A 125 0.90 11.83 -23.60
N PRO A 126 1.84 10.86 -23.49
CA PRO A 126 1.95 9.98 -22.33
C PRO A 126 1.99 10.65 -20.95
N LYS A 127 2.55 11.86 -20.92
CA LYS A 127 2.61 12.70 -19.73
C LYS A 127 1.23 13.01 -19.13
N THR A 128 0.14 12.94 -19.89
CA THR A 128 -1.22 13.26 -19.41
C THR A 128 -1.83 12.17 -18.53
N TYR A 129 -1.30 10.94 -18.56
CA TYR A 129 -1.79 9.81 -17.76
C TYR A 129 -0.69 9.23 -16.85
N ILE A 130 0.29 10.04 -16.48
CA ILE A 130 1.42 9.56 -15.69
C ILE A 130 1.00 9.01 -14.31
N ASP A 131 -0.01 9.61 -13.69
CA ASP A 131 -0.51 9.12 -12.40
C ASP A 131 -1.13 7.72 -12.51
N ALA A 132 -1.91 7.47 -13.57
CA ALA A 132 -2.47 6.15 -13.85
C ALA A 132 -1.36 5.14 -14.16
N SER A 133 -0.33 5.55 -14.92
CA SER A 133 0.82 4.72 -15.27
C SER A 133 1.63 4.31 -14.04
N VAL A 134 2.02 5.27 -13.19
CA VAL A 134 2.78 5.01 -11.95
C VAL A 134 1.96 4.17 -10.98
N THR A 135 0.65 4.43 -10.87
CA THR A 135 -0.26 3.63 -10.04
C THR A 135 -0.36 2.18 -10.54
N GLN A 136 -0.49 1.97 -11.85
CA GLN A 136 -0.54 0.63 -12.44
C GLN A 136 0.77 -0.13 -12.20
N LEU A 137 1.92 0.52 -12.40
CA LEU A 137 3.23 -0.07 -12.14
C LEU A 137 3.38 -0.48 -10.67
N PHE A 138 3.04 0.44 -9.75
CA PHE A 138 3.10 0.17 -8.32
C PHE A 138 2.20 -1.00 -7.90
N TYR A 139 0.97 -1.05 -8.40
CA TYR A 139 0.05 -2.17 -8.17
C TYR A 139 0.65 -3.48 -8.66
N THR A 140 1.08 -3.55 -9.93
CA THR A 140 1.58 -4.79 -10.53
C THR A 140 2.85 -5.28 -9.83
N SER A 141 3.79 -4.39 -9.51
CA SER A 141 5.02 -4.75 -8.78
C SER A 141 4.73 -5.34 -7.39
N ASN A 142 3.76 -4.77 -6.67
CA ASN A 142 3.39 -5.30 -5.36
C ASN A 142 2.62 -6.62 -5.44
N VAL A 143 1.76 -6.81 -6.45
CA VAL A 143 1.12 -8.12 -6.69
C VAL A 143 2.18 -9.18 -7.02
N CYS A 144 3.16 -8.85 -7.86
CA CYS A 144 4.29 -9.74 -8.15
C CYS A 144 5.05 -10.11 -6.88
N HIS A 145 5.35 -9.12 -6.02
CA HIS A 145 5.98 -9.38 -4.72
C HIS A 145 5.16 -10.38 -3.89
N ASP A 146 3.87 -10.10 -3.69
CA ASP A 146 2.99 -10.94 -2.87
C ASP A 146 2.88 -12.37 -3.45
N LEU A 147 2.75 -12.50 -4.77
CA LEU A 147 2.72 -13.79 -5.45
C LEU A 147 4.03 -14.57 -5.29
N TYR A 148 5.18 -13.94 -5.54
CA TYR A 148 6.47 -14.62 -5.41
C TYR A 148 6.82 -14.97 -3.97
N TYR A 149 6.41 -14.14 -3.01
CA TYR A 149 6.51 -14.48 -1.59
C TYR A 149 5.75 -15.77 -1.27
N MET A 150 4.51 -15.90 -1.74
CA MET A 150 3.72 -17.13 -1.58
C MET A 150 4.38 -18.35 -2.24
N LEU A 151 5.16 -18.13 -3.30
CA LEU A 151 5.92 -19.16 -4.02
C LEU A 151 7.32 -19.43 -3.41
N GLY A 152 7.67 -18.80 -2.29
CA GLY A 152 8.89 -19.07 -1.53
C GLY A 152 10.01 -18.05 -1.71
N PHE A 153 9.83 -17.01 -2.53
CA PHE A 153 10.74 -15.88 -2.60
C PHE A 153 10.46 -14.91 -1.45
N ASN A 154 10.86 -15.33 -0.24
CA ASN A 154 10.75 -14.58 1.01
C ASN A 154 12.08 -13.89 1.38
N GLU A 155 12.14 -13.30 2.57
CA GLU A 155 13.31 -12.54 3.05
C GLU A 155 14.60 -13.35 3.03
N LYS A 156 14.56 -14.61 3.48
CA LYS A 156 15.74 -15.48 3.49
C LYS A 156 16.18 -15.87 2.09
N ALA A 157 15.23 -15.94 1.15
CA ALA A 157 15.50 -16.22 -0.25
C ALA A 157 15.98 -14.98 -1.04
N GLY A 158 16.05 -13.80 -0.40
CA GLY A 158 16.53 -12.56 -1.00
C GLY A 158 15.47 -11.82 -1.81
N ASN A 159 14.23 -11.82 -1.33
CA ASN A 159 13.20 -10.95 -1.89
C ASN A 159 13.50 -9.46 -1.67
N PHE A 160 12.77 -8.61 -2.37
CA PHE A 160 12.97 -7.17 -2.39
C PHE A 160 12.06 -6.50 -1.37
N GLN A 161 12.62 -6.01 -0.25
CA GLN A 161 11.86 -5.22 0.71
C GLN A 161 12.75 -4.35 1.62
N VAL A 162 12.24 -3.18 2.03
CA VAL A 162 12.97 -2.28 2.92
C VAL A 162 13.22 -2.92 4.29
N ASN A 163 12.18 -3.49 4.87
CA ASN A 163 12.18 -4.01 6.23
C ASN A 163 11.85 -5.51 6.24
N ASN A 164 12.83 -6.31 6.65
CA ASN A 164 12.71 -7.77 6.74
C ASN A 164 12.05 -8.25 8.04
N ARG A 165 11.71 -7.34 8.97
CA ARG A 165 11.03 -7.65 10.23
C ARG A 165 11.67 -8.80 11.04
N GLY A 166 12.99 -8.94 10.96
CA GLY A 166 13.73 -10.02 11.63
C GLY A 166 13.57 -11.41 11.00
N GLN A 167 12.98 -11.53 9.81
CA GLN A 167 12.75 -12.80 9.12
C GLN A 167 14.02 -13.35 8.43
N GLY A 168 15.13 -12.62 8.45
CA GLY A 168 16.40 -12.97 7.80
C GLY A 168 16.65 -12.14 6.53
N GLY A 169 17.63 -12.55 5.72
CA GLY A 169 18.01 -11.82 4.51
C GLY A 169 18.70 -10.47 4.76
N LYS A 170 18.82 -9.68 3.69
CA LYS A 170 19.25 -8.28 3.72
C LYS A 170 18.08 -7.44 3.21
N GLY A 171 17.74 -6.35 3.89
CA GLY A 171 16.69 -5.43 3.45
C GLY A 171 17.27 -4.15 2.85
N ASN A 172 16.45 -3.09 2.81
CA ASN A 172 16.70 -1.83 2.10
C ASN A 172 16.92 -2.01 0.59
N ASP A 173 16.16 -2.94 0.00
CA ASP A 173 16.30 -3.34 -1.39
C ASP A 173 14.95 -3.47 -2.10
N TYR A 174 14.02 -2.54 -1.85
CA TYR A 174 12.79 -2.49 -2.65
C TYR A 174 13.06 -2.38 -4.16
N VAL A 175 12.02 -2.60 -4.97
CA VAL A 175 12.06 -2.28 -6.40
C VAL A 175 11.88 -0.77 -6.61
N ILE A 176 12.69 -0.16 -7.49
CA ILE A 176 12.63 1.27 -7.88
C ILE A 176 12.04 1.41 -9.29
#